data_AF-S9SL20-F1
#
_entry.id   AF-S9SL20-F1
#
_cell.length_a   1.000
_cell.length_b   1.000
_cell.length_c   1.000
_cell.angle_alpha   90.00
_cell.angle_beta   90.00
_cell.angle_gamma   90.00
#
_symmetry.space_group_name_H-M   'P 1'
#
loop_
_entity.id
_entity.type
_entity.pdbx_description
1 polymer ?
#
loop_
_entity_poly.entity_id
_entity_poly.type
_entity_poly.pdbx_seq_one_letter_code
_entity_poly.pdbx_strand_id
1 'polypeptide(L)'
;MTWRFGTVVAAVGLMLATSCGKPSYEPRPINPDIDVCIICNMSVANEDYATEVVLTDGKIMTFDDIGCMMDYIQSYHNADNPIAKSYVYAASNWVELEQAWFAYHQDFWTPMANGVLAFPNKEQAEQYVAQEGKGNVLSFPNLKQHKWDGHQ
;
A
#
# COMPACT_ATOMS: atom_id res chain seq x y z
N MET A 1 -25.55 67.55 13.22
CA MET A 1 -24.12 67.22 13.41
C MET A 1 -23.96 66.52 14.75
N THR A 2 -24.14 65.20 14.79
CA THR A 2 -23.59 64.31 15.83
C THR A 2 -23.50 62.91 15.23
N TRP A 3 -22.27 62.49 14.96
CA TRP A 3 -21.90 61.18 14.46
C TRP A 3 -21.95 60.20 15.64
N ARG A 4 -22.69 59.10 15.54
CA ARG A 4 -22.57 57.97 16.48
C ARG A 4 -22.05 56.77 15.70
N PHE A 5 -20.73 56.62 15.68
CA PHE A 5 -20.08 55.39 15.28
C PHE A 5 -20.33 54.34 16.35
N GLY A 6 -21.23 53.40 16.08
CA GLY A 6 -21.37 52.18 16.88
C GLY A 6 -20.32 51.18 16.42
N THR A 7 -19.24 51.02 17.19
CA THR A 7 -18.24 49.99 16.95
C THR A 7 -18.86 48.62 17.20
N VAL A 8 -19.23 47.91 16.13
CA VAL A 8 -19.62 46.50 16.23
C VAL A 8 -18.33 45.70 16.36
N VAL A 9 -18.00 45.30 17.59
CA VAL A 9 -16.92 44.34 17.85
C VAL A 9 -17.42 42.97 17.42
N ALA A 10 -17.10 42.57 16.19
CA ALA A 10 -17.30 41.21 15.71
C ALA A 10 -16.29 40.30 16.41
N ALA A 11 -16.73 39.62 17.47
CA ALA A 11 -15.96 38.55 18.09
C ALA A 11 -15.92 37.35 17.13
N VAL A 12 -14.88 37.28 16.31
CA VAL A 12 -14.56 36.08 15.51
C VAL A 12 -14.03 35.03 16.48
N GLY A 13 -14.93 34.17 16.95
CA GLY A 13 -14.58 32.98 17.71
C GLY A 13 -13.79 32.02 16.83
N LEU A 14 -12.48 31.98 17.05
CA LEU A 14 -11.58 31.02 16.41
C LEU A 14 -11.91 29.62 16.93
N MET A 15 -12.80 28.92 16.24
CA MET A 15 -13.04 27.49 16.45
C MET A 15 -11.81 26.72 15.99
N LEU A 16 -10.88 26.50 16.92
CA LEU A 16 -9.81 25.53 16.76
C LEU A 16 -10.44 24.13 16.77
N ALA A 17 -10.78 23.61 15.60
CA ALA A 17 -11.14 22.21 15.44
C ALA A 17 -9.87 21.37 15.66
N THR A 18 -9.68 20.89 16.89
CA THR A 18 -8.69 19.86 17.20
C THR A 18 -9.16 18.55 16.59
N SER A 19 -8.82 18.32 15.31
CA SER A 19 -8.92 16.99 14.71
C SER A 19 -7.82 16.11 15.31
N CYS A 20 -8.03 15.66 16.56
CA CYS A 20 -7.37 14.49 17.10
C CYS A 20 -8.19 13.26 16.68
N GLY A 21 -8.33 13.05 15.36
CA GLY A 21 -8.74 11.76 14.84
C GLY A 21 -7.58 10.79 15.00
N LYS A 22 -7.85 9.56 15.47
CA LYS A 22 -6.84 8.49 15.40
C LYS A 22 -6.43 8.33 13.92
N PRO A 23 -5.16 8.00 13.62
CA PRO A 23 -4.75 7.73 12.26
C PRO A 23 -5.67 6.66 11.67
N SER A 24 -6.27 6.98 10.52
CA SER A 24 -6.93 6.01 9.66
C SER A 24 -5.80 5.24 8.97
N TYR A 25 -5.62 3.96 9.30
CA TYR A 25 -4.56 3.13 8.70
C TYR A 25 -4.94 2.63 7.29
N GLU A 26 -5.56 3.50 6.50
CA GLU A 26 -6.01 3.19 5.15
C GLU A 26 -4.93 3.57 4.14
N PRO A 27 -4.84 2.84 3.00
CA PRO A 27 -3.91 3.17 1.94
C PRO A 27 -4.38 4.42 1.20
N ARG A 28 -3.53 4.95 0.33
CA ARG A 28 -3.85 6.10 -0.52
C ARG A 28 -3.70 5.75 -2.01
N PRO A 29 -4.28 6.56 -2.92
CA PRO A 29 -3.97 6.44 -4.34
C PRO A 29 -2.48 6.64 -4.60
N ILE A 30 -1.94 5.87 -5.56
CA ILE A 30 -0.60 6.06 -6.09
C ILE A 30 -0.56 7.30 -6.97
N ASN A 31 0.48 8.09 -6.82
CA ASN A 31 0.86 9.16 -7.73
C ASN A 31 2.15 8.75 -8.46
N PRO A 32 2.06 8.26 -9.71
CA PRO A 32 3.22 7.71 -10.41
C PRO A 32 4.32 8.75 -10.70
N ASP A 33 3.99 10.05 -10.67
CA ASP A 33 4.94 11.14 -10.89
C ASP A 33 5.89 11.37 -9.70
N ILE A 34 5.52 10.93 -8.49
CA ILE A 34 6.28 11.22 -7.26
C ILE A 34 6.49 10.01 -6.36
N ASP A 35 5.67 8.98 -6.48
CA ASP A 35 5.78 7.78 -5.64
C ASP A 35 6.92 6.90 -6.11
N VAL A 36 7.83 6.64 -5.18
CA VAL A 36 9.05 5.88 -5.40
C VAL A 36 9.06 4.72 -4.41
N CYS A 37 9.33 3.53 -4.93
CA CYS A 37 9.55 2.37 -4.10
C CYS A 37 10.77 2.58 -3.21
N ILE A 38 10.59 2.47 -1.90
CA ILE A 38 11.64 2.73 -0.91
C ILE A 38 12.74 1.65 -0.87
N ILE A 39 12.56 0.54 -1.59
CA ILE A 39 13.50 -0.58 -1.65
C ILE A 39 14.33 -0.53 -2.93
N CYS A 40 13.69 -0.45 -4.10
CA CYS A 40 14.39 -0.47 -5.39
C CYS A 40 14.70 0.93 -5.94
N ASN A 41 14.14 1.98 -5.34
CA ASN A 41 14.26 3.37 -5.78
C ASN A 41 13.73 3.63 -7.21
N MET A 42 12.85 2.77 -7.72
CA MET A 42 12.11 2.97 -8.97
C MET A 42 10.78 3.68 -8.70
N SER A 43 10.27 4.40 -9.70
CA SER A 43 8.92 4.98 -9.66
C SER A 43 7.86 3.87 -9.63
N VAL A 44 6.82 4.06 -8.83
CA VAL A 44 5.63 3.19 -8.78
C VAL A 44 4.73 3.53 -9.97
N ALA A 45 5.19 3.17 -11.17
CA ALA A 45 4.53 3.55 -12.42
C ALA A 45 3.34 2.65 -12.79
N ASN A 46 3.32 1.42 -12.30
CA ASN A 46 2.27 0.45 -12.59
C ASN A 46 1.43 0.16 -11.33
N GLU A 47 0.30 0.85 -11.23
CA GLU A 47 -0.59 0.78 -10.05
C GLU A 47 -1.10 -0.65 -9.78
N ASP A 48 -1.27 -1.47 -10.81
CA ASP A 48 -1.75 -2.86 -10.68
C ASP A 48 -0.82 -3.77 -9.88
N TYR A 49 0.42 -3.34 -9.62
CA TYR A 49 1.43 -4.05 -8.83
C TYR A 49 1.81 -3.31 -7.55
N ALA A 50 1.24 -2.11 -7.35
CA ALA A 50 1.58 -1.26 -6.23
C ALA A 50 1.17 -1.91 -4.91
N THR A 51 1.99 -1.68 -3.89
CA THR A 51 1.70 -2.11 -2.53
C THR A 51 2.04 -1.00 -1.54
N GLU A 52 1.38 -1.00 -0.40
CA GLU A 52 1.58 0.00 0.64
C GLU A 52 1.69 -0.64 2.02
N VAL A 53 2.58 -0.09 2.84
CA VAL A 53 2.65 -0.34 4.29
C VAL A 53 2.32 0.95 5.02
N VAL A 54 1.33 0.90 5.89
CA VAL A 54 0.94 2.01 6.76
C VAL A 54 1.50 1.74 8.16
N LEU A 55 2.34 2.66 8.64
CA LEU A 55 2.96 2.58 9.96
C LEU A 55 2.04 3.16 11.04
N THR A 56 2.33 2.85 12.31
CA THR A 56 1.50 3.31 13.45
C THR A 56 1.48 4.82 13.65
N ASP A 57 2.49 5.54 13.16
CA ASP A 57 2.52 7.01 13.11
C ASP A 57 1.74 7.60 11.92
N GLY A 58 1.17 6.75 11.05
CA GLY A 58 0.42 7.13 9.86
C GLY A 58 1.28 7.34 8.62
N LYS A 59 2.59 7.12 8.69
CA LYS A 59 3.46 7.18 7.50
C LYS A 59 3.14 6.02 6.55
N ILE A 60 3.05 6.32 5.26
CA ILE A 60 2.85 5.34 4.19
C ILE A 60 4.17 5.09 3.47
N MET A 61 4.54 3.81 3.37
CA MET A 61 5.66 3.33 2.57
C MET A 61 5.09 2.67 1.32
N THR A 62 5.50 3.14 0.14
CA THR A 62 5.01 2.65 -1.17
C THR A 62 6.04 1.73 -1.82
N PHE A 63 5.56 0.73 -2.56
CA PHE A 63 6.42 -0.19 -3.31
C PHE A 63 5.80 -0.48 -4.68
N ASP A 64 6.66 -0.71 -5.67
CA ASP A 64 6.32 -1.01 -7.07
C ASP A 64 6.06 -2.49 -7.34
N ASP A 65 6.50 -3.36 -6.43
CA ASP A 65 6.33 -4.80 -6.50
C ASP A 65 6.17 -5.39 -5.09
N ILE A 66 5.36 -6.45 -4.96
CA ILE A 66 5.12 -7.12 -3.67
C ILE A 66 6.39 -7.71 -3.05
N GLY A 67 7.38 -8.12 -3.86
CA GLY A 67 8.66 -8.58 -3.34
C GLY A 67 9.43 -7.49 -2.61
N CYS A 68 9.39 -6.25 -3.11
CA CYS A 68 9.95 -5.10 -2.40
C CYS A 68 9.26 -4.89 -1.04
N MET A 69 7.92 -4.92 -1.00
CA MET A 69 7.19 -4.79 0.28
C MET A 69 7.54 -5.92 1.24
N MET A 70 7.62 -7.15 0.75
CA MET A 70 7.92 -8.31 1.59
C MET A 70 9.36 -8.28 2.12
N ASP A 71 10.31 -7.75 1.35
CA ASP A 71 11.68 -7.48 1.83
C ASP A 71 11.68 -6.38 2.90
N TYR A 72 10.91 -5.30 2.71
CA TYR A 72 10.74 -4.27 3.75
C TYR A 72 10.20 -4.86 5.06
N ILE A 73 9.12 -5.64 4.99
CA ILE A 73 8.48 -6.27 6.15
C ILE A 73 9.43 -7.24 6.86
N GLN A 74 10.28 -7.96 6.13
CA GLN A 74 11.15 -8.99 6.73
C GLN A 74 12.50 -8.46 7.20
N SER A 75 13.06 -7.48 6.49
CA SER A 75 14.48 -7.12 6.60
C SER A 75 14.72 -5.67 7.07
N TYR A 76 13.80 -4.73 6.77
CA TYR A 76 14.06 -3.29 6.95
C TYR A 76 13.13 -2.59 7.94
N HIS A 77 11.98 -3.18 8.31
CA HIS A 77 11.05 -2.53 9.22
C HIS A 77 11.71 -2.31 10.60
N ASN A 78 11.53 -1.11 11.16
CA ASN A 78 12.04 -0.76 12.49
C ASN A 78 10.97 -1.05 13.54
N ALA A 79 11.34 -1.74 14.62
CA ALA A 79 10.46 -1.98 15.77
C ALA A 79 9.98 -0.69 16.47
N ASP A 80 10.72 0.42 16.35
CA ASP A 80 10.34 1.72 16.95
C ASP A 80 9.15 2.39 16.24
N ASN A 81 8.87 2.01 14.98
CA ASN A 81 7.67 2.44 14.27
C ASN A 81 6.99 1.23 13.60
N PRO A 82 6.17 0.49 14.38
CA PRO A 82 5.55 -0.73 13.90
C PRO A 82 4.63 -0.51 12.69
N ILE A 83 4.43 -1.60 11.95
CA ILE A 83 3.43 -1.69 10.89
C ILE A 83 2.04 -1.76 11.52
N ALA A 84 1.14 -0.88 11.09
CA ALA A 84 -0.27 -0.91 11.47
C ALA A 84 -1.08 -1.79 10.52
N LYS A 85 -0.90 -1.61 9.20
CA LYS A 85 -1.54 -2.41 8.14
C LYS A 85 -0.67 -2.45 6.89
N SER A 86 -0.89 -3.45 6.05
CA SER A 86 -0.26 -3.60 4.73
C SER A 86 -1.31 -3.93 3.68
N TYR A 87 -1.12 -3.42 2.47
CA TYR A 87 -2.09 -3.49 1.38
C TYR A 87 -1.41 -3.84 0.05
N VAL A 88 -2.15 -4.55 -0.79
CA VAL A 88 -1.80 -4.81 -2.19
C VAL A 88 -2.90 -4.27 -3.08
N TYR A 89 -2.52 -3.72 -4.23
CA TYR A 89 -3.49 -3.39 -5.25
C TYR A 89 -3.88 -4.66 -6.01
N ALA A 90 -5.18 -4.93 -6.10
CA ALA A 90 -5.70 -6.12 -6.75
C ALA A 90 -7.08 -5.85 -7.34
N ALA A 91 -7.24 -6.06 -8.65
CA ALA A 91 -8.49 -5.81 -9.38
C ALA A 91 -9.05 -4.39 -9.13
N SER A 92 -8.22 -3.36 -9.33
CA SER A 92 -8.58 -1.94 -9.19
C SER A 92 -9.01 -1.51 -7.78
N ASN A 93 -8.61 -2.26 -6.75
CA ASN A 93 -8.93 -1.95 -5.35
C ASN A 93 -7.75 -2.29 -4.43
N TRP A 94 -7.66 -1.58 -3.31
CA TRP A 94 -6.76 -1.96 -2.23
C TRP A 94 -7.34 -3.11 -1.42
N VAL A 95 -6.53 -4.16 -1.23
CA VAL A 95 -6.87 -5.33 -0.43
C VAL A 95 -5.84 -5.47 0.68
N GLU A 96 -6.29 -5.70 1.91
CA GLU A 96 -5.38 -5.99 3.02
C GLU A 96 -4.54 -7.23 2.67
N LEU A 97 -3.22 -7.13 2.86
CA LEU A 97 -2.24 -8.15 2.46
C LEU A 97 -2.59 -9.55 2.98
N GLU A 98 -3.13 -9.63 4.20
CA GLU A 98 -3.49 -10.92 4.82
C GLU A 98 -4.75 -11.56 4.23
N GLN A 99 -5.60 -10.78 3.57
CA GLN A 99 -6.85 -11.22 2.96
C GLN A 99 -6.69 -11.54 1.46
N ALA A 100 -5.63 -11.02 0.84
CA ALA A 100 -5.33 -11.24 -0.56
C ALA A 100 -4.86 -12.68 -0.85
N TRP A 101 -5.01 -13.05 -2.11
CA TRP A 101 -4.51 -14.29 -2.70
C TRP A 101 -3.53 -13.98 -3.80
N PHE A 102 -2.60 -14.89 -4.07
CA PHE A 102 -1.51 -14.62 -5.00
C PHE A 102 -1.36 -15.73 -6.02
N ALA A 103 -1.05 -15.38 -7.26
CA ALA A 103 -0.54 -16.31 -8.24
C ALA A 103 0.97 -16.15 -8.34
N TYR A 104 1.69 -17.27 -8.34
CA TYR A 104 3.14 -17.28 -8.48
C TYR A 104 3.59 -18.18 -9.62
N HIS A 105 4.50 -17.67 -10.44
CA HIS A 105 5.36 -18.41 -11.34
C HIS A 105 6.59 -17.53 -11.66
N GLN A 106 7.78 -18.12 -11.74
CA GLN A 106 9.02 -17.37 -12.04
C GLN A 106 8.92 -16.55 -13.35
N ASP A 107 8.18 -17.05 -14.34
CA ASP A 107 7.99 -16.38 -15.63
C ASP A 107 6.78 -15.43 -15.68
N PHE A 108 6.08 -15.20 -14.57
CA PHE A 108 5.06 -14.16 -14.54
C PHE A 108 5.75 -12.79 -14.52
N TRP A 109 5.34 -11.92 -15.44
CA TRP A 109 5.91 -10.58 -15.51
C TRP A 109 5.39 -9.73 -14.34
N THR A 110 6.32 -9.14 -13.60
CA THR A 110 6.08 -8.10 -12.59
C THR A 110 7.18 -7.04 -12.71
N PRO A 111 7.00 -5.80 -12.20
CA PRO A 111 7.97 -4.72 -12.35
C PRO A 111 9.39 -5.10 -11.94
N MET A 112 9.51 -5.91 -10.87
CA MET A 112 10.80 -6.36 -10.32
C MET A 112 11.07 -7.86 -10.54
N ALA A 113 10.36 -8.49 -11.48
CA ALA A 113 10.52 -9.90 -11.86
C ALA A 113 10.41 -10.91 -10.69
N ASN A 114 9.66 -10.59 -9.64
CA ASN A 114 9.39 -11.50 -8.53
C ASN A 114 8.32 -12.55 -8.88
N GLY A 115 7.54 -12.35 -9.95
CA GLY A 115 6.62 -13.36 -10.45
C GLY A 115 5.39 -13.60 -9.58
N VAL A 116 5.10 -12.71 -8.63
CA VAL A 116 3.94 -12.78 -7.73
C VAL A 116 2.93 -11.70 -8.11
N LEU A 117 1.70 -12.11 -8.45
CA LEU A 117 0.57 -11.19 -8.68
C LEU A 117 -0.48 -11.33 -7.57
N ALA A 118 -1.12 -10.23 -7.21
CA ALA A 118 -2.14 -10.17 -6.16
C ALA A 118 -3.58 -10.20 -6.72
N PHE A 119 -4.48 -10.84 -5.99
CA PHE A 119 -5.89 -11.01 -6.30
C PHE A 119 -6.74 -10.81 -5.04
N PRO A 120 -7.96 -10.26 -5.14
CA PRO A 120 -8.84 -10.02 -4.00
C PRO A 120 -9.42 -11.31 -3.40
N ASN A 121 -9.40 -12.43 -4.15
CA ASN A 121 -9.90 -13.72 -3.69
C ASN A 121 -9.21 -14.89 -4.39
N LYS A 122 -9.41 -16.08 -3.82
CA LYS A 122 -8.80 -17.33 -4.27
C LYS A 122 -9.23 -17.69 -5.69
N GLU A 123 -10.52 -17.54 -5.98
CA GLU A 123 -11.13 -17.95 -7.24
C GLU A 123 -10.51 -17.21 -8.42
N GLN A 124 -10.24 -15.91 -8.27
CA GLN A 124 -9.58 -15.12 -9.32
C GLN A 124 -8.11 -15.51 -9.52
N ALA A 125 -7.37 -15.81 -8.45
CA ALA A 125 -6.00 -16.31 -8.56
C ALA A 125 -5.95 -17.68 -9.26
N GLU A 126 -6.89 -18.58 -8.92
CA GLU A 126 -7.02 -19.90 -9.56
C GLU A 126 -7.39 -19.78 -11.04
N GLN A 127 -8.31 -18.86 -11.38
CA GLN A 127 -8.67 -18.56 -12.77
C GLN A 127 -7.46 -18.07 -13.56
N TYR A 128 -6.67 -17.15 -13.02
CA TYR A 128 -5.47 -16.64 -13.67
C TYR A 128 -4.45 -17.76 -13.93
N VAL A 129 -4.11 -18.57 -12.92
CA VAL A 129 -3.18 -19.71 -13.06
C VAL A 129 -3.68 -20.71 -14.09
N ALA A 130 -4.99 -21.00 -14.12
CA ALA A 130 -5.59 -21.90 -15.10
C ALA A 130 -5.54 -21.34 -16.53
N GLN A 131 -5.76 -20.03 -16.71
CA GLN A 131 -5.68 -19.34 -18.00
C GLN A 131 -4.26 -19.31 -18.55
N GLU A 132 -3.27 -19.05 -17.68
CA GLU A 132 -1.85 -19.04 -18.04
C GLU A 132 -1.29 -20.45 -18.27
N GLY A 133 -1.98 -21.49 -17.79
CA GLY A 133 -1.53 -22.88 -17.87
C GLY A 133 -0.28 -23.18 -17.04
N LYS A 134 0.09 -22.30 -16.11
CA LYS A 134 1.30 -22.37 -15.29
C LYS A 134 1.10 -21.63 -13.97
N GLY A 135 1.98 -21.92 -13.02
CA GLY A 135 2.01 -21.28 -11.71
C GLY A 135 1.18 -21.99 -10.65
N ASN A 136 1.18 -21.41 -9.46
CA ASN A 136 0.46 -21.92 -8.30
C ASN A 136 -0.16 -20.78 -7.51
N VAL A 137 -1.23 -21.10 -6.79
CA VAL A 137 -1.91 -20.15 -5.92
C VAL A 137 -1.31 -20.19 -4.52
N LEU A 138 -1.07 -19.02 -3.93
CA LEU A 138 -0.55 -18.83 -2.58
C LEU A 138 -1.57 -18.05 -1.74
N SER A 139 -1.76 -18.49 -0.49
CA SER A 139 -2.34 -17.66 0.56
C SER A 139 -1.25 -16.82 1.23
N PHE A 140 -1.61 -15.81 2.02
CA PHE A 140 -0.62 -15.02 2.77
C PHE A 140 0.33 -15.85 3.65
N PRO A 141 -0.12 -16.86 4.43
CA PRO A 141 0.79 -17.74 5.18
C PRO A 141 1.82 -18.46 4.32
N ASN A 142 1.47 -18.82 3.07
CA ASN A 142 2.39 -19.45 2.13
C ASN A 142 3.30 -18.41 1.48
N LEU A 143 2.79 -17.21 1.19
CA LEU A 143 3.59 -16.08 0.68
C LEU A 143 4.71 -15.70 1.65
N LYS A 144 4.47 -15.70 2.97
CA LYS A 144 5.53 -15.43 3.97
C LYS A 144 6.67 -16.45 3.95
N GLN A 145 6.43 -17.65 3.45
CA GLN A 145 7.43 -18.71 3.31
C GLN A 145 8.00 -18.79 1.89
N HIS A 146 7.50 -17.94 0.99
CA HIS A 146 7.97 -17.85 -0.37
C HIS A 146 9.43 -17.41 -0.40
N LYS A 147 10.23 -18.06 -1.25
CA LYS A 147 11.62 -17.66 -1.47
C LYS A 147 11.62 -16.58 -2.52
N TRP A 148 12.06 -15.39 -2.13
CA TRP A 148 12.18 -14.24 -3.01
C TRP A 148 13.54 -14.29 -3.70
N ASP A 149 13.53 -14.23 -5.02
CA ASP A 149 14.74 -14.21 -5.84
C ASP A 149 15.16 -12.75 -6.21
N GLY A 150 14.32 -11.76 -5.87
CA GLY A 150 14.56 -10.33 -6.13
C GLY A 150 15.47 -9.64 -5.09
N HIS A 151 16.33 -8.75 -5.57
CA HIS A 151 17.34 -7.96 -4.83
C HIS A 151 18.57 -8.71 -4.28
N GLN A 152 19.25 -9.47 -5.14
CA GLN A 152 20.68 -9.78 -4.99
C GLN A 152 21.54 -8.68 -5.65
#